data_AF-A0A7C4SFK1-F1
#
_entry.id   AF-A0A7C4SFK1-F1
#
_cell.length_a   1.000
_cell.length_b   1.000
_cell.length_c   1.000
_cell.angle_alpha   90.00
_cell.angle_beta   90.00
_cell.angle_gamma   90.00
#
_symmetry.space_group_name_H-M   'P 1'
#
loop_
_entity.id
_entity.type
_entity.pdbx_description
1 polymer ?
#
loop_
_entity_poly.entity_id
_entity_poly.type
_entity_poly.pdbx_seq_one_letter_code
_entity_poly.pdbx_strand_id
1 'polypeptide(L)'
;MGLRGPKPQFFNIACPNEQCPNYNKVVTSTIVSNGSYPTQSGKVHKFICHECGRVFCEREGTVFYDIRSPTEKVILALKLILKGMSLRAVAEVVEVKLDTVRFWLTKSAVHAEQVNEMLVKEIKVNRVELDELWSFVRKKNFRGWQKARKKGMAHAGSGSPLHPNTD
;
A
#
# COMPACT_ATOMS: atom_id res chain seq x y z
N MET A 1 -2.08 28.05 -36.58
CA MET A 1 -2.43 27.03 -35.58
C MET A 1 -1.80 25.71 -36.04
N GLY A 2 -0.93 25.09 -35.23
CA GLY A 2 -0.28 23.83 -35.62
C GLY A 2 -1.29 22.68 -35.73
N LEU A 3 -1.04 21.74 -36.63
CA LEU A 3 -1.83 20.51 -36.75
C LEU A 3 -1.80 19.78 -35.41
N ARG A 4 -2.97 19.49 -34.83
CA ARG A 4 -3.05 18.62 -33.66
C ARG A 4 -2.61 17.23 -34.09
N GLY A 5 -1.57 16.70 -33.45
CA GLY A 5 -1.14 15.32 -33.64
C GLY A 5 -2.28 14.33 -33.34
N PRO A 6 -2.13 13.06 -33.75
CA PRO A 6 -3.13 12.02 -33.52
C PRO A 6 -3.49 11.94 -32.03
N LYS A 7 -4.79 11.76 -31.74
CA LYS A 7 -5.28 11.67 -30.36
C LYS A 7 -4.67 10.42 -29.70
N PRO A 8 -4.02 10.53 -28.53
CA PRO A 8 -3.49 9.37 -27.83
C PRO A 8 -4.62 8.41 -27.46
N GLN A 9 -4.37 7.12 -27.66
CA GLN A 9 -5.30 6.03 -27.35
C GLN A 9 -4.89 5.42 -26.00
N PHE A 10 -5.86 5.29 -25.09
CA PHE A 10 -5.66 4.73 -23.75
C PHE A 10 -6.53 3.49 -23.62
N PHE A 11 -5.90 2.33 -23.39
CA PHE A 11 -6.60 1.03 -23.41
C PHE A 11 -6.79 0.38 -22.06
N ASN A 12 -6.17 0.89 -20.99
CA ASN A 12 -6.17 0.27 -19.66
C ASN A 12 -6.71 1.22 -18.58
N ILE A 13 -7.78 1.94 -18.88
CA ILE A 13 -8.38 2.92 -17.96
C ILE A 13 -9.78 2.48 -17.62
N ALA A 14 -10.09 2.45 -16.33
CA ALA A 14 -11.40 2.13 -15.79
C ALA A 14 -11.92 3.30 -14.95
N CYS A 15 -13.24 3.36 -14.79
CA CYS A 15 -13.85 4.39 -13.95
C CYS A 15 -13.63 4.04 -12.46
N PRO A 16 -13.09 4.95 -11.64
CA PRO A 16 -12.89 4.72 -10.20
C PRO A 16 -14.16 4.96 -9.36
N ASN A 17 -15.29 5.26 -10.00
CA ASN A 17 -16.55 5.50 -9.30
C ASN A 17 -17.28 4.19 -9.01
N GLU A 18 -17.34 3.78 -7.74
CA GLU A 18 -18.05 2.58 -7.29
C GLU A 18 -19.55 2.59 -7.64
N GLN A 19 -20.15 3.78 -7.78
CA GLN A 19 -21.55 3.94 -8.16
C GLN A 19 -21.77 3.90 -9.68
N CYS A 20 -20.71 3.82 -10.48
CA CYS A 20 -20.81 3.80 -11.94
C CYS A 20 -21.09 2.36 -12.43
N PRO A 21 -21.99 2.17 -13.41
CA PRO A 21 -22.19 0.87 -14.07
C PRO A 21 -20.91 0.26 -14.67
N ASN A 22 -19.95 1.12 -15.00
CA ASN A 22 -18.64 0.81 -15.58
C ASN A 22 -17.50 0.86 -14.55
N TYR A 23 -17.79 0.75 -13.25
CA TYR A 23 -16.77 0.65 -12.19
C TYR A 23 -15.82 -0.51 -12.45
N ASN A 24 -14.50 -0.25 -12.41
CA ASN A 24 -13.42 -1.22 -12.65
C ASN A 24 -13.52 -2.04 -13.96
N LYS A 25 -14.36 -1.60 -14.92
CA LYS A 25 -14.45 -2.19 -16.25
C LYS A 25 -13.65 -1.35 -17.23
N VAL A 26 -12.78 -2.02 -17.99
CA VAL A 26 -12.01 -1.39 -19.06
C VAL A 26 -12.94 -1.24 -20.28
N VAL A 27 -13.73 -0.16 -20.30
CA VAL A 27 -14.67 0.15 -21.40
C VAL A 27 -14.15 1.35 -22.17
N THR A 28 -13.65 1.12 -23.38
CA THR A 28 -12.89 2.10 -24.16
C THR A 28 -13.74 3.25 -24.72
N SER A 29 -15.05 3.04 -24.94
CA SER A 29 -15.92 4.05 -25.58
C SER A 29 -16.44 5.13 -24.61
N THR A 30 -16.45 4.85 -23.31
CA THR A 30 -17.07 5.74 -22.31
C THR A 30 -16.08 6.71 -21.67
N ILE A 31 -14.79 6.35 -21.64
CA ILE A 31 -13.76 7.13 -20.95
C ILE A 31 -12.92 7.88 -21.97
N VAL A 32 -12.89 9.21 -21.86
CA VAL A 32 -12.20 10.08 -22.80
C VAL A 32 -11.16 10.93 -22.08
N SER A 33 -10.02 11.18 -22.73
CA SER A 33 -9.02 12.11 -22.20
C SER A 33 -9.58 13.53 -22.10
N ASN A 34 -9.44 14.12 -20.91
CA ASN A 34 -9.85 15.47 -20.53
C ASN A 34 -8.62 16.35 -20.25
N GLY A 35 -7.60 16.24 -21.10
CA GLY A 35 -6.35 16.98 -20.98
C GLY A 35 -5.33 16.35 -20.03
N SER A 36 -4.36 17.16 -19.62
CA SER A 36 -3.20 16.71 -18.85
C SER A 36 -2.55 17.87 -18.11
N TYR A 37 -1.81 17.59 -17.05
CA TYR A 37 -1.07 18.59 -16.28
C TYR A 37 0.33 18.08 -15.90
N PRO A 38 1.33 18.96 -15.76
CA PRO A 38 2.66 18.57 -15.31
C PRO A 38 2.69 18.30 -13.80
N THR A 39 3.53 17.35 -13.40
CA THR A 39 3.89 17.07 -12.00
C THR A 39 5.41 16.89 -11.89
N GLN A 40 5.94 16.80 -10.66
CA GLN A 40 7.37 16.52 -10.45
C GLN A 40 7.80 15.17 -11.04
N SER A 41 6.89 14.21 -11.16
CA SER A 41 7.11 12.89 -11.75
C SER A 41 6.57 12.76 -13.18
N GLY A 42 6.48 13.88 -13.90
CA GLY A 42 6.09 13.92 -15.30
C GLY A 42 4.64 14.34 -15.54
N LYS A 43 4.20 14.22 -16.80
CA LYS A 43 2.87 14.62 -17.26
C LYS A 43 1.83 13.60 -16.80
N VAL A 44 0.75 14.07 -16.18
CA VAL A 44 -0.38 13.23 -15.72
C VAL A 44 -1.60 13.52 -16.57
N HIS A 45 -2.26 12.47 -17.04
CA HIS A 45 -3.48 12.58 -17.83
C HIS A 45 -4.72 12.71 -16.95
N LYS A 46 -5.69 13.51 -17.40
CA LYS A 46 -7.05 13.57 -16.85
C LYS A 46 -8.00 12.84 -17.80
N PHE A 47 -9.03 12.25 -17.23
CA PHE A 47 -10.07 11.52 -17.92
C PHE A 47 -11.44 11.97 -17.43
N ILE A 48 -12.43 11.85 -18.30
CA ILE A 48 -13.84 11.99 -17.95
C ILE A 48 -14.57 10.72 -18.37
N CYS A 49 -15.37 10.18 -17.46
CA CYS A 49 -16.29 9.10 -17.76
C CYS A 49 -17.62 9.69 -18.22
N HIS A 50 -18.04 9.44 -19.47
CA HIS A 50 -19.32 9.93 -19.98
C HIS A 50 -20.54 9.18 -19.42
N GLU A 51 -20.36 8.03 -18.78
CA GLU A 51 -21.47 7.29 -18.12
C GLU A 51 -21.93 8.00 -16.84
N CYS A 52 -20.99 8.38 -15.98
CA CYS A 52 -21.29 8.94 -14.66
C CYS A 52 -20.84 10.40 -14.49
N GLY A 53 -20.24 11.00 -15.52
CA GLY A 53 -19.73 12.37 -15.50
C GLY A 53 -18.47 12.60 -14.66
N ARG A 54 -17.97 11.59 -13.93
CA ARG A 54 -16.81 11.76 -13.05
C ARG A 54 -15.54 12.08 -13.83
N VAL A 55 -14.85 13.13 -13.39
CA VAL A 55 -13.49 13.47 -13.82
C VAL A 55 -12.50 12.86 -12.84
N PHE A 56 -11.46 12.22 -13.35
CA PHE A 56 -10.41 11.59 -12.56
C PHE A 56 -9.07 11.70 -13.27
N CYS A 57 -7.97 11.42 -12.57
CA CYS A 57 -6.64 11.40 -13.20
C CYS A 57 -6.06 9.99 -13.27
N GLU A 58 -5.05 9.83 -14.10
CA GLU A 58 -4.33 8.56 -14.31
C GLU A 58 -3.82 7.92 -13.01
N ARG A 59 -3.44 8.75 -12.03
CA ARG A 59 -2.89 8.28 -10.76
C ARG A 59 -3.99 7.90 -9.75
N GLU A 60 -5.25 8.21 -10.02
CA GLU A 60 -6.35 7.92 -9.11
C GLU A 60 -6.51 6.41 -8.93
N GLY A 61 -6.63 5.95 -7.68
CA GLY A 61 -6.60 4.52 -7.35
C GLY A 61 -5.20 3.91 -7.24
N THR A 62 -4.12 4.69 -7.41
CA THR A 62 -2.74 4.22 -7.17
C THR A 62 -2.17 4.79 -5.86
N VAL A 63 -1.09 4.17 -5.35
CA VAL A 63 -0.31 4.71 -4.20
C VAL A 63 0.14 6.14 -4.44
N PHE A 64 0.43 6.50 -5.69
CA PHE A 64 1.01 7.79 -6.07
C PHE A 64 -0.03 8.91 -6.24
N TYR A 65 -1.32 8.61 -6.09
CA TYR A 65 -2.36 9.63 -6.09
C TYR A 65 -2.05 10.68 -5.01
N ASP A 66 -2.21 11.97 -5.32
CA ASP A 66 -1.99 13.07 -4.38
C ASP A 66 -0.60 13.11 -3.69
N ILE A 67 0.39 12.38 -4.23
CA ILE A 67 1.79 12.53 -3.84
C ILE A 67 2.48 13.49 -4.80
N ARG A 68 2.95 14.62 -4.27
CA ARG A 68 3.63 15.65 -5.07
C ARG A 68 5.12 15.37 -5.28
N SER A 69 5.72 14.53 -4.46
CA SER A 69 7.12 14.14 -4.57
C SER A 69 7.37 13.25 -5.78
N PRO A 70 8.60 13.23 -6.34
CA PRO A 70 8.94 12.37 -7.45
C PRO A 70 8.70 10.90 -7.11
N THR A 71 8.18 10.14 -8.06
CA THR A 71 7.77 8.74 -7.87
C THR A 71 8.97 7.88 -7.48
N GLU A 72 10.11 8.11 -8.11
CA GLU A 72 11.37 7.41 -7.85
C GLU A 72 11.81 7.60 -6.40
N LYS A 73 11.60 8.80 -5.85
CA LYS A 73 11.97 9.16 -4.48
C LYS A 73 11.10 8.41 -3.46
N VAL A 74 9.80 8.30 -3.72
CA VAL A 74 8.86 7.51 -2.90
C VAL A 74 9.21 6.03 -2.95
N ILE A 75 9.46 5.50 -4.16
CA ILE A 75 9.85 4.09 -4.36
C ILE A 75 11.15 3.78 -3.63
N LEU A 76 12.15 4.66 -3.70
CA LEU A 76 13.41 4.51 -2.99
C LEU A 76 13.18 4.43 -1.48
N ALA A 77 12.41 5.35 -0.90
CA ALA A 77 12.10 5.33 0.52
C ALA A 77 11.44 4.01 0.95
N LEU A 78 10.44 3.53 0.20
CA LEU A 78 9.77 2.27 0.49
C LEU A 78 10.72 1.07 0.37
N LYS A 79 11.61 1.04 -0.62
CA LYS A 79 12.63 0.00 -0.76
C LYS A 79 13.59 -0.04 0.44
N LEU A 80 14.04 1.12 0.93
CA LEU A 80 14.94 1.19 2.09
C LEU A 80 14.24 0.69 3.37
N ILE A 81 12.96 1.02 3.55
CA ILE A 81 12.14 0.49 4.65
C ILE A 81 12.04 -1.04 4.56
N LEU A 82 11.77 -1.59 3.37
CA LEU A 82 11.71 -3.04 3.14
C LEU A 82 13.05 -3.75 3.39
N LYS A 83 14.18 -3.04 3.23
CA LYS A 83 15.52 -3.53 3.58
C LYS A 83 15.82 -3.45 5.08
N GLY A 84 14.89 -2.96 5.90
CA GLY A 84 14.99 -2.92 7.36
C GLY A 84 15.60 -1.63 7.92
N MET A 85 15.74 -0.58 7.11
CA MET A 85 16.22 0.71 7.62
C MET A 85 15.17 1.39 8.50
N SER A 86 15.64 2.11 9.54
CA SER A 86 14.74 2.91 10.38
C SER A 86 14.14 4.07 9.61
N LEU A 87 12.90 4.48 9.94
CA LEU A 87 12.23 5.58 9.25
C LEU A 87 13.01 6.90 9.32
N ARG A 88 13.76 7.13 10.40
CA ARG A 88 14.63 8.31 10.55
C ARG A 88 15.81 8.26 9.58
N ALA A 89 16.51 7.13 9.52
CA ALA A 89 17.60 6.94 8.56
C ALA A 89 17.11 7.06 7.11
N VAL A 90 15.91 6.56 6.79
CA VAL A 90 15.31 6.72 5.46
C VAL A 90 14.98 8.18 5.18
N ALA A 91 14.44 8.93 6.15
CA ALA A 91 14.15 10.35 6.02
C ALA A 91 15.42 11.18 5.77
N GLU A 92 16.53 10.82 6.43
CA GLU A 92 17.84 11.41 6.20
C GLU A 92 18.39 11.09 4.81
N VAL A 93 18.44 9.80 4.41
CA VAL A 93 18.94 9.37 3.09
C VAL A 93 18.15 9.97 1.94
N VAL A 94 16.83 10.06 2.10
CA VAL A 94 15.94 10.58 1.07
C VAL A 94 15.73 12.09 1.23
N GLU A 95 16.32 12.74 2.23
CA GLU A 95 16.23 14.19 2.48
C GLU A 95 14.78 14.69 2.48
N VAL A 96 13.95 14.13 3.36
CA VAL A 96 12.56 14.55 3.58
C VAL A 96 12.23 14.52 5.06
N LYS A 97 11.13 15.17 5.46
CA LYS A 97 10.65 15.08 6.84
C LYS A 97 10.25 13.65 7.17
N LEU A 98 10.50 13.22 8.40
CA LEU A 98 10.09 11.91 8.90
C LEU A 98 8.58 11.65 8.69
N ASP A 99 7.75 12.68 8.89
CA ASP A 99 6.30 12.56 8.71
C ASP A 99 5.90 12.33 7.25
N THR A 100 6.68 12.83 6.30
CA THR A 100 6.49 12.53 4.87
C THR A 100 6.75 11.04 4.59
N VAL A 101 7.82 10.47 5.17
CA VAL A 101 8.12 9.03 5.03
C VAL A 101 7.03 8.18 5.68
N ARG A 102 6.55 8.56 6.87
CA ARG A 102 5.44 7.89 7.55
C ARG A 102 4.18 7.91 6.69
N PHE A 103 3.83 9.07 6.13
CA PHE A 103 2.69 9.22 5.24
C PHE A 103 2.79 8.29 4.02
N TRP A 104 3.96 8.23 3.36
CA TRP A 104 4.17 7.31 2.24
C TRP A 104 4.03 5.85 2.66
N LEU A 105 4.58 5.47 3.81
CA LEU A 105 4.49 4.12 4.33
C LEU A 105 3.04 3.73 4.62
N THR A 106 2.30 4.56 5.36
CA THR A 106 0.89 4.30 5.69
C THR A 106 0.04 4.18 4.43
N LYS A 107 0.20 5.11 3.47
CA LYS A 107 -0.54 5.07 2.21
C LYS A 107 -0.23 3.81 1.39
N SER A 108 1.04 3.42 1.34
CA SER A 108 1.46 2.20 0.66
C SER A 108 0.95 0.93 1.34
N ALA A 109 0.90 0.91 2.68
CA ALA A 109 0.38 -0.22 3.43
C ALA A 109 -1.11 -0.44 3.17
N VAL A 110 -1.91 0.63 3.20
CA VAL A 110 -3.35 0.58 2.87
C VAL A 110 -3.57 0.05 1.45
N HIS A 111 -2.80 0.56 0.49
CA HIS A 111 -2.94 0.08 -0.88
C HIS A 111 -2.46 -1.37 -1.07
N ALA A 112 -1.39 -1.77 -0.37
CA ALA A 112 -0.91 -3.15 -0.39
C ALA A 112 -1.97 -4.11 0.18
N GLU A 113 -2.72 -3.70 1.21
CA GLU A 113 -3.84 -4.48 1.75
C GLU A 113 -4.96 -4.65 0.72
N GLN A 114 -5.35 -3.58 0.00
CA GLN A 114 -6.34 -3.65 -1.08
C GLN A 114 -5.91 -4.60 -2.20
N VAL A 115 -4.65 -4.50 -2.63
CA VAL A 115 -4.09 -5.39 -3.66
C VAL A 115 -4.03 -6.83 -3.16
N ASN A 116 -3.63 -7.04 -1.90
CA ASN A 116 -3.57 -8.35 -1.28
C ASN A 116 -4.95 -8.99 -1.18
N GLU A 117 -5.99 -8.24 -0.83
CA GLU A 117 -7.36 -8.74 -0.78
C GLU A 117 -7.84 -9.27 -2.15
N MET A 118 -7.46 -8.60 -3.23
CA MET A 118 -7.79 -9.01 -4.59
C MET A 118 -6.98 -10.22 -5.04
N LEU A 119 -5.67 -10.23 -4.78
CA LEU A 119 -4.76 -11.25 -5.32
C LEU A 119 -4.72 -12.54 -4.50
N VAL A 120 -4.87 -12.47 -3.16
CA VAL A 120 -4.78 -13.66 -2.29
C VAL A 120 -5.89 -14.67 -2.57
N LYS A 121 -7.05 -14.21 -3.06
CA LYS A 121 -8.19 -15.06 -3.44
C LYS A 121 -7.88 -15.97 -4.63
N GLU A 122 -6.87 -15.64 -5.44
CA GLU A 122 -6.53 -16.36 -6.68
C GLU A 122 -5.29 -17.27 -6.55
N ILE A 123 -4.81 -17.50 -5.33
CA ILE A 123 -3.60 -18.29 -5.08
C ILE A 123 -3.89 -19.79 -5.17
N LYS A 124 -3.44 -20.42 -6.26
CA LYS A 124 -3.38 -21.89 -6.39
C LYS A 124 -2.07 -22.39 -5.77
N VAL A 125 -2.13 -22.88 -4.53
CA VAL A 125 -0.94 -23.45 -3.85
C VAL A 125 -1.25 -24.86 -3.36
N ASN A 126 -0.26 -25.75 -3.44
CA ASN A 126 -0.40 -27.11 -2.95
C ASN A 126 -0.45 -27.13 -1.41
N ARG A 127 -1.19 -28.09 -0.84
CA ARG A 127 -1.32 -28.26 0.61
C ARG A 127 0.03 -28.40 1.32
N VAL A 128 0.99 -29.08 0.68
CA VAL A 128 2.35 -29.28 1.23
C VAL A 128 3.12 -27.95 1.31
N GLU A 129 3.04 -27.12 0.27
CA GLU A 129 3.69 -25.81 0.24
C GLU A 129 3.10 -24.85 1.28
N LEU A 130 1.78 -24.88 1.48
CA LEU A 130 1.12 -24.12 2.54
C LEU A 130 1.53 -24.57 3.95
N ASP A 131 1.66 -25.88 4.18
CA ASP A 131 2.10 -26.42 5.47
C ASP A 131 3.56 -26.08 5.76
N GLU A 132 4.44 -26.18 4.76
CA GLU A 132 5.84 -25.76 4.88
C GLU A 132 5.95 -24.27 5.18
N LEU A 133 5.21 -23.42 4.46
CA LEU A 133 5.15 -21.98 4.70
C LEU A 133 4.67 -21.69 6.13
N TRP A 134 3.58 -22.32 6.56
CA TRP A 134 3.03 -22.15 7.90
C TRP A 134 4.03 -22.59 8.98
N SER A 135 4.69 -23.74 8.80
CA SER A 135 5.69 -24.25 9.72
C SER A 135 6.89 -23.30 9.85
N PHE A 136 7.32 -22.68 8.75
CA PHE A 136 8.44 -21.76 8.72
C PHE A 136 8.11 -20.43 9.38
N VAL A 137 6.97 -19.82 9.02
CA VAL A 137 6.50 -18.54 9.59
C VAL A 137 6.23 -18.70 11.09
N ARG A 138 5.55 -19.78 11.50
CA ARG A 138 5.25 -20.04 12.91
C ARG A 138 6.51 -20.33 13.73
N LYS A 139 7.51 -21.05 13.22
CA LYS A 139 8.78 -21.31 13.92
C LYS A 139 9.58 -20.03 14.18
N LYS A 140 9.52 -19.05 13.26
CA LYS A 140 10.15 -17.72 13.43
C LYS A 140 9.49 -16.92 14.57
N ASN A 141 8.15 -16.92 14.59
CA ASN A 141 7.37 -16.26 15.65
C ASN A 141 7.43 -17.02 16.99
N PHE A 142 7.62 -18.34 16.98
CA PHE A 142 7.80 -19.15 18.18
C PHE A 142 9.06 -18.77 18.95
N ARG A 143 10.18 -18.47 18.28
CA ARG A 143 11.40 -17.99 18.95
C ARG A 143 11.20 -16.61 19.60
N GLY A 144 10.48 -15.71 18.94
CA GLY A 144 10.11 -14.40 19.50
C GLY A 144 9.16 -14.52 20.69
N TRP A 145 8.11 -15.35 20.55
CA TRP A 145 7.14 -15.68 21.59
C TRP A 145 7.79 -16.38 22.79
N GLN A 146 8.70 -17.34 22.58
CA GLN A 146 9.47 -17.99 23.65
C GLN A 146 10.37 -17.00 24.41
N LYS A 147 11.04 -16.08 23.69
CA LYS A 147 11.85 -15.02 24.31
C LYS A 147 10.98 -14.05 25.11
N ALA A 148 9.83 -13.64 24.58
CA ALA A 148 8.86 -12.79 25.28
C ALA A 148 8.29 -13.48 26.53
N ARG A 149 7.96 -14.77 26.44
CA ARG A 149 7.48 -15.59 27.56
C ARG A 149 8.52 -15.78 28.65
N LYS A 150 9.78 -16.04 28.29
CA LYS A 150 10.91 -16.10 29.25
C LYS A 150 11.16 -14.74 29.92
N LYS A 151 11.03 -13.62 29.20
CA LYS A 151 11.12 -12.27 29.78
C LYS A 151 9.96 -11.95 30.74
N GLY A 152 8.75 -12.38 30.42
CA GLY A 152 7.58 -12.23 31.29
C GLY A 152 7.69 -13.04 32.59
N MET A 153 8.29 -14.25 32.54
CA MET A 153 8.55 -15.05 33.73
C MET A 153 9.70 -14.52 34.61
N ALA A 154 10.62 -13.73 34.05
CA ALA A 154 11.72 -13.12 34.81
C ALA A 154 11.31 -11.88 35.63
N HIS A 155 10.17 -11.26 35.31
CA HIS A 155 9.60 -10.14 36.08
C HIS A 155 8.53 -10.57 37.11
N ALA A 156 8.11 -11.84 37.10
CA ALA A 156 7.24 -12.42 38.12
C ALA A 156 8.08 -12.99 39.28
N GLY A 157 8.87 -12.11 39.92
CA GLY A 157 9.58 -12.43 41.15
C GLY A 157 8.65 -12.30 42.36
N SER A 158 8.34 -13.46 42.97
CA SER A 158 8.01 -13.67 44.39
C SER A 158 7.18 -12.60 45.11
N GLY A 159 5.86 -12.76 45.08
CA GLY A 159 4.95 -12.18 46.07
C GLY A 159 3.89 -13.23 46.42
N SER A 160 4.11 -14.00 47.47
CA SER A 160 3.14 -14.96 48.00
C SER A 160 1.85 -14.24 48.39
N PRO A 161 0.64 -14.73 48.01
CA PRO A 161 -0.59 -14.22 48.57
C PRO A 161 -0.69 -14.67 50.02
N LEU A 162 -0.53 -13.74 50.97
CA LEU A 162 -0.93 -13.95 52.34
C LEU A 162 -2.45 -14.13 52.36
N HIS A 163 -2.90 -15.30 52.80
CA HIS A 163 -4.24 -15.52 53.32
C HIS A 163 -4.46 -14.60 54.54
N PRO A 164 -5.59 -13.88 54.62
CA PRO A 164 -6.17 -13.51 55.90
C PRO A 164 -7.33 -14.46 56.20
N ASN A 165 -7.18 -15.25 57.26
CA ASN A 165 -8.30 -15.91 57.91
C ASN A 165 -9.17 -14.86 58.61
N THR A 166 -10.48 -15.07 58.52
CA THR A 166 -11.55 -14.81 59.50
C THR A 166 -11.43 -13.64 60.48
N ASP A 167 -12.44 -12.77 60.45
CA ASP A 167 -13.43 -12.64 61.53
C ASP A 167 -14.84 -12.59 60.92
#